data_AF-A0A4V0HT00-F1
#
_entry.id   AF-A0A4V0HT00-F1
#
_cell.length_a   1.000
_cell.length_b   1.000
_cell.length_c   1.000
_cell.angle_alpha   90.00
_cell.angle_beta   90.00
_cell.angle_gamma   90.00
#
_symmetry.space_group_name_H-M   'P 1'
#
loop_
_entity.id
_entity.type
_entity.pdbx_description
1 polymer ?
#
loop_
_entity_poly.entity_id
_entity_poly.type
_entity_poly.pdbx_seq_one_letter_code
_entity_poly.pdbx_strand_id
1 'polypeptide(L)'
;MQLPVLVVPHPPGFRASTGGPFDLVADGPTPDAALDALRTMVVKQIPPGGQLRTLTVTDVEAIKAAAQKLGESPLFEDWVKAVEEYRREHNTVPDAD
;
A
#
# COMPACT_ATOMS: atom_id res chain seq x y z
N MET A 1 -13.46 -0.66 6.98
CA MET A 1 -12.57 -0.12 5.94
C MET A 1 -13.42 0.44 4.82
N GLN A 2 -13.03 1.56 4.21
CA GLN A 2 -13.68 2.11 3.00
C GLN A 2 -12.64 2.15 1.89
N LEU A 3 -13.02 1.71 0.69
CA LEU A 3 -12.16 1.68 -0.49
C LEU A 3 -12.96 2.32 -1.64
N PRO A 4 -12.43 3.35 -2.32
CA PRO A 4 -13.08 3.87 -3.51
C PRO A 4 -13.05 2.81 -4.61
N VAL A 5 -14.19 2.62 -5.27
CA VAL A 5 -14.38 1.66 -6.35
C VAL A 5 -15.07 2.34 -7.51
N LEU A 6 -14.73 1.91 -8.72
CA LEU A 6 -15.41 2.33 -9.95
C LEU A 6 -16.46 1.29 -10.30
N VAL A 7 -17.71 1.70 -10.49
CA VAL A 7 -18.78 0.84 -10.99
C VAL A 7 -19.28 1.40 -12.31
N VAL A 8 -19.25 0.59 -13.36
CA VAL A 8 -19.68 0.98 -14.70
C VAL A 8 -20.64 -0.07 -15.29
N PRO A 9 -21.62 0.33 -16.12
CA PRO A 9 -22.37 -0.62 -16.93
C PRO A 9 -21.43 -1.43 -17.83
N HIS A 10 -21.60 -2.76 -17.84
CA HIS A 10 -20.82 -3.69 -18.66
C HIS A 10 -21.72 -4.86 -19.11
N PRO A 11 -22.13 -4.93 -20.39
CA PRO A 11 -23.09 -5.93 -20.85
C PRO A 11 -22.66 -7.36 -20.50
N PRO A 12 -23.54 -8.20 -19.90
CA PRO A 12 -24.99 -8.00 -19.70
C PRO A 12 -25.41 -7.34 -18.37
N GLY A 13 -24.51 -6.74 -17.60
CA GLY A 13 -24.80 -6.13 -16.30
C GLY A 13 -23.87 -4.96 -15.95
N PHE A 14 -23.12 -5.11 -14.85
CA PHE A 14 -22.23 -4.09 -14.27
C PHE A 14 -20.88 -4.69 -13.93
N ARG A 15 -19.85 -3.85 -14.00
CA ARG A 15 -18.48 -4.16 -13.59
C ARG A 15 -18.06 -3.21 -12.47
N ALA A 16 -17.58 -3.75 -11.36
CA ALA A 16 -16.96 -3.02 -10.27
C ALA A 16 -15.44 -3.27 -10.27
N SER A 17 -14.63 -2.25 -10.08
CA SER A 17 -13.18 -2.37 -9.98
C SER A 17 -12.57 -1.54 -8.85
N THR A 18 -11.49 -2.04 -8.26
CA THR A 18 -10.64 -1.30 -7.32
C THR A 18 -9.48 -0.65 -8.07
N GLY A 19 -8.91 0.42 -7.52
CA GLY A 19 -7.56 0.83 -7.89
C GLY A 19 -6.49 -0.02 -7.18
N GLY A 20 -5.22 0.35 -7.37
CA GLY A 20 -4.13 -0.15 -6.54
C GLY A 20 -4.41 0.10 -5.05
N PRO A 21 -3.95 -0.79 -4.14
CA PRO A 21 -3.02 -1.89 -4.37
C PRO A 21 -3.68 -3.22 -4.77
N PHE A 22 -4.99 -3.27 -5.00
CA PHE A 22 -5.70 -4.54 -5.22
C PHE A 22 -5.92 -4.85 -6.70
N ASP A 23 -6.20 -3.83 -7.53
CA ASP A 23 -6.42 -3.96 -8.97
C ASP A 23 -7.41 -5.10 -9.35
N LEU A 24 -8.41 -5.31 -8.50
CA LEU A 24 -9.44 -6.34 -8.64
C LEU A 24 -10.61 -5.83 -9.47
N VAL A 25 -11.26 -6.76 -10.16
CA VAL A 25 -12.46 -6.51 -10.97
C VAL A 25 -13.48 -7.61 -10.71
N ALA A 26 -14.75 -7.24 -10.58
CA ALA A 26 -15.87 -8.17 -10.43
C ALA A 26 -17.07 -7.72 -11.25
N ASP A 27 -17.79 -8.67 -11.84
CA ASP A 27 -18.98 -8.42 -12.65
C ASP A 27 -20.24 -8.91 -11.91
N GLY A 28 -21.39 -8.29 -12.18
CA GLY A 28 -22.66 -8.67 -11.59
C GLY A 28 -23.87 -8.20 -12.41
N PRO A 29 -25.04 -8.84 -12.27
CA PRO A 29 -26.26 -8.44 -12.98
C PRO A 29 -26.82 -7.09 -12.50
N THR A 30 -26.43 -6.65 -11.30
CA THR A 30 -26.77 -5.35 -10.72
C THR A 30 -25.50 -4.68 -10.17
N PRO A 31 -25.51 -3.36 -9.94
CA PRO A 31 -24.39 -2.66 -9.31
C PRO A 31 -24.02 -3.28 -7.96
N ASP A 32 -25.02 -3.59 -7.12
CA ASP A 32 -24.82 -4.17 -5.80
C ASP A 32 -24.22 -5.58 -5.86
N ALA A 33 -24.66 -6.41 -6.81
CA ALA A 33 -24.11 -7.74 -7.00
C ALA A 33 -22.62 -7.70 -7.42
N ALA A 34 -22.24 -6.74 -8.27
CA ALA A 34 -20.85 -6.54 -8.64
C ALA A 34 -20.00 -6.07 -7.43
N LEU A 35 -20.56 -5.20 -6.58
CA LEU A 35 -19.91 -4.73 -5.36
C LEU A 35 -19.73 -5.84 -4.31
N ASP A 36 -20.73 -6.70 -4.12
CA ASP A 36 -20.64 -7.81 -3.16
C ASP A 36 -19.62 -8.87 -3.59
N ALA A 37 -19.56 -9.15 -4.90
CA ALA A 37 -18.51 -9.98 -5.48
C ALA A 37 -17.12 -9.36 -5.26
N LEU A 38 -16.97 -8.05 -5.53
CA LEU A 38 -15.71 -7.33 -5.33
C LEU A 38 -15.29 -7.33 -3.86
N ARG A 39 -16.23 -7.11 -2.93
CA ARG A 39 -15.99 -7.16 -1.47
C ARG A 39 -15.42 -8.51 -1.06
N THR A 40 -15.97 -9.60 -1.58
CA THR A 40 -15.49 -10.95 -1.29
C THR A 40 -14.05 -11.15 -1.73
N MET A 41 -13.67 -10.61 -2.89
CA MET A 41 -12.30 -10.67 -3.40
C MET A 41 -11.32 -9.84 -2.55
N VAL A 42 -11.72 -8.63 -2.14
CA VAL A 42 -10.89 -7.77 -1.27
C VAL A 42 -10.60 -8.44 0.07
N VAL A 43 -11.61 -9.06 0.70
CA VAL A 43 -11.43 -9.75 1.99
C VAL A 43 -10.46 -10.93 1.86
N LYS A 44 -10.46 -11.64 0.73
CA LYS A 44 -9.52 -12.75 0.48
C LYS A 44 -8.07 -12.27 0.30
N GLN A 45 -7.88 -11.06 -0.21
CA GLN A 45 -6.54 -10.53 -0.50
C GLN A 45 -5.83 -9.97 0.75
N ILE A 46 -6.58 -9.64 1.81
CA ILE A 46 -6.01 -9.12 3.06
C ILE A 46 -5.73 -10.30 3.99
N PRO A 47 -4.45 -10.61 4.28
CA PRO A 47 -4.12 -11.70 5.19
C PRO A 47 -4.58 -11.39 6.63
N PRO A 48 -4.72 -12.40 7.50
CA PRO A 48 -4.96 -12.17 8.93
C PRO A 48 -3.95 -11.17 9.51
N GLY A 49 -4.45 -10.13 10.18
CA GLY A 49 -3.62 -9.04 10.72
C GLY A 49 -3.18 -7.96 9.71
N GLY A 50 -3.42 -8.17 8.40
CA GLY A 50 -3.17 -7.18 7.36
C GLY A 50 -4.07 -5.96 7.49
N GLN A 51 -3.51 -4.76 7.25
CA GLN A 51 -4.25 -3.49 7.34
C GLN A 51 -4.00 -2.63 6.12
N LEU A 52 -5.08 -2.16 5.50
CA LEU A 52 -5.00 -1.08 4.52
C LEU A 52 -5.03 0.27 5.25
N ARG A 53 -4.01 1.11 5.02
CA ARG A 53 -3.88 2.44 5.62
C ARG A 53 -3.70 3.48 4.53
N THR A 54 -4.35 4.62 4.69
CA THR A 54 -4.09 5.81 3.88
C THR A 54 -2.92 6.56 4.51
N LEU A 55 -1.84 6.74 3.76
CA LEU A 55 -0.72 7.58 4.16
C LEU A 55 -0.82 8.91 3.40
N THR A 56 -1.10 9.99 4.12
CA THR A 56 -1.01 11.34 3.56
C THR A 56 0.43 11.81 3.65
N VAL A 57 1.04 12.16 2.51
CA VAL A 57 2.39 12.74 2.46
C VAL A 57 2.25 14.22 2.14
N THR A 58 2.40 15.09 3.15
CA THR A 58 2.24 16.54 3.02
C THR A 58 3.52 17.26 2.59
N ASP A 59 4.68 16.70 2.90
CA ASP A 59 5.96 17.44 2.88
C ASP A 59 6.98 16.88 1.88
N VAL A 60 6.50 16.38 0.73
CA VAL A 60 7.34 15.72 -0.28
C VAL A 60 8.58 16.54 -0.65
N GLU A 61 8.43 17.85 -0.86
CA GLU A 61 9.54 18.72 -1.26
C GLU A 61 10.53 18.97 -0.11
N ALA A 62 10.05 19.12 1.11
CA ALA A 62 10.92 19.24 2.28
C ALA A 62 11.71 17.94 2.54
N ILE A 63 11.06 16.77 2.35
CA ILE A 63 11.69 15.46 2.46
C ILE A 63 12.78 15.28 1.40
N LYS A 64 12.49 15.63 0.13
CA LYS A 64 13.49 15.58 -0.95
C LYS A 64 14.67 16.50 -0.68
N ALA A 65 14.43 17.74 -0.25
CA ALA A 65 15.48 18.70 0.05
C ALA A 65 16.37 18.24 1.23
N ALA A 66 15.78 17.64 2.26
CA ALA A 66 16.51 17.04 3.37
C ALA A 66 17.36 15.85 2.91
N ALA A 67 16.81 14.97 2.06
CA ALA A 67 17.54 13.83 1.51
C ALA A 67 18.75 14.25 0.66
N GLN A 68 18.59 15.28 -0.16
CA GLN A 68 19.69 15.84 -0.95
C GLN A 68 20.81 16.37 -0.06
N LYS A 69 20.48 17.20 0.94
CA LYS A 69 21.47 17.75 1.88
C LYS A 69 22.21 16.66 2.66
N LEU A 70 21.52 15.57 2.99
CA LEU A 70 22.13 14.43 3.67
C LEU A 70 23.16 13.73 2.79
N GLY A 71 22.87 13.55 1.49
CA GLY A 71 23.81 12.96 0.53
C GLY A 71 25.04 13.83 0.24
N GLU A 72 24.92 15.15 0.42
CA GLU A 72 26.03 16.10 0.31
C GLU A 72 26.89 16.19 1.59
N SER A 73 26.49 15.51 2.68
CA SER A 73 27.21 15.54 3.94
C SER A 73 28.57 14.83 3.82
N PRO A 74 29.68 15.43 4.26
CA PRO A 74 30.99 14.76 4.32
C PRO A 74 30.99 13.52 5.21
N LEU A 75 30.01 13.39 6.12
CA LEU A 75 29.86 12.27 7.05
C LEU A 75 28.86 11.22 6.55
N PHE A 76 28.35 11.35 5.32
CA PHE A 76 27.30 10.49 4.81
C PHE A 76 27.71 9.01 4.80
N GLU A 77 28.92 8.70 4.35
CA GLU A 77 29.40 7.31 4.30
C GLU A 77 29.53 6.67 5.68
N ASP A 78 30.05 7.42 6.66
CA ASP A 78 30.20 6.92 8.03
C ASP A 78 28.84 6.72 8.70
N TRP A 79 27.89 7.62 8.44
CA TRP A 79 26.51 7.47 8.89
C TRP A 79 25.81 6.26 8.27
N VAL A 80 25.97 6.01 6.97
CA VAL A 80 25.39 4.82 6.30
C VAL A 80 25.90 3.53 6.94
N LYS A 81 27.22 3.41 7.16
CA LYS A 81 27.82 2.24 7.81
C LYS A 81 27.27 2.00 9.22
N ALA A 82 27.17 3.06 10.02
CA ALA A 82 26.64 2.97 11.37
C ALA A 82 25.15 2.56 11.40
N VAL A 83 24.34 3.06 10.46
CA VAL A 83 22.93 2.68 10.33
C VAL A 83 22.78 1.22 9.86
N GLU A 84 23.62 0.74 8.95
CA GLU A 84 23.63 -0.66 8.52
C GLU A 84 24.03 -1.63 9.64
N GLU A 85 24.99 -1.25 10.48
CA GLU A 85 25.36 -1.98 11.68
C GLU A 85 24.19 -2.03 12.68
N TYR A 86 23.60 -0.88 12.99
CA TYR A 86 22.43 -0.79 13.87
C TYR A 86 21.24 -1.62 13.37
N ARG A 87 20.96 -1.63 12.06
CA ARG A 87 19.85 -2.42 11.50
C ARG A 87 20.09 -3.92 11.60
N ARG A 88 21.34 -4.38 11.49
CA ARG A 88 21.69 -5.80 11.68
C ARG A 88 21.47 -6.23 13.13
N GLU A 89 21.73 -5.34 14.08
CA GLU A 89 21.59 -5.64 15.51
C GLU A 89 20.13 -5.56 16.00
N HIS A 90 19.33 -4.66 15.43
CA HIS A 90 18.02 -4.32 16.02
C HIS A 90 16.80 -4.56 15.11
N ASN A 91 17.00 -4.80 13.81
CA ASN A 91 15.91 -4.91 12.83
C ASN A 91 15.80 -6.32 12.22
N THR A 92 16.30 -7.34 12.91
CA THR A 92 15.95 -8.73 12.61
C THR A 92 14.52 -8.99 13.05
N VAL A 93 13.68 -9.46 12.12
CA VAL A 93 12.37 -10.03 12.46
C VAL A 93 12.63 -11.16 13.47
N PRO A 94 11.94 -11.20 14.63
CA PRO A 94 12.04 -12.35 15.53
C PRO A 94 11.70 -13.63 14.77
N ASP A 95 12.50 -14.68 14.90
CA ASP A 95 12.13 -15.99 14.39
C ASP A 95 10.79 -16.41 15.00
N ALA A 96 9.91 -16.95 14.18
CA ALA A 96 8.61 -17.43 14.64
C ALA A 96 8.82 -18.70 15.49
N ASP A 97 8.56 -18.61 16.78
CA ASP A 97 8.42 -19.76 17.69
C ASP A 97 7.28 -20.70 17.24
#